data_AF-A0AAQ0QCU8-F1
#
_entry.id   AF-A0AAQ0QCU8-F1
#
_cell.length_a   1.000
_cell.length_b   1.000
_cell.length_c   1.000
_cell.angle_alpha   90.00
_cell.angle_beta   90.00
_cell.angle_gamma   90.00
#
_symmetry.space_group_name_H-M   'P 1'
#
loop_
_entity.id
_entity.type
_entity.pdbx_description
1 polymer ?
#
loop_
_entity_poly.entity_id
_entity_poly.type
_entity_poly.pdbx_seq_one_letter_code
_entity_poly.pdbx_strand_id
1 'polypeptide(L)'
;MKIIRVIALDPVLRLEFHPDSALVLQGRPLFMPEEGEGWQAQICLAVKISRLGKNISEKFAPRYYDGISFAMRLTLPSAPELASVIAGMDSGIVHGQWIAAAKASAPMAVTAGGVEIRLAPQAAAIDRAISMISRYTTLKIGDLILLPAADTMVPLEAPGRFGFTVDGVEILSQKLV
;
A
#
# COMPACT_ATOMS: atom_id res chain seq x y z
N MET A 1 -11.60 5.17 8.64
CA MET A 1 -10.98 5.30 7.28
C MET A 1 -10.91 3.90 6.67
N LYS A 2 -10.91 3.72 5.35
CA LYS A 2 -10.70 2.40 4.73
C LYS A 2 -9.32 2.31 4.11
N ILE A 3 -8.68 1.15 4.26
CA ILE A 3 -7.48 0.80 3.50
C ILE A 3 -7.86 -0.41 2.64
N ILE A 4 -7.76 -0.25 1.33
CA ILE A 4 -8.26 -1.20 0.35
C ILE A 4 -7.09 -1.71 -0.46
N ARG A 5 -6.69 -2.95 -0.23
CA ARG A 5 -5.66 -3.61 -1.03
C ARG A 5 -6.27 -4.27 -2.25
N VAL A 6 -5.71 -3.96 -3.40
CA VAL A 6 -6.04 -4.57 -4.69
C VAL A 6 -5.25 -5.87 -4.83
N ILE A 7 -5.95 -6.99 -4.91
CA ILE A 7 -5.34 -8.29 -5.24
C ILE A 7 -5.39 -8.50 -6.75
N ALA A 8 -6.56 -8.26 -7.36
CA ALA A 8 -6.76 -8.35 -8.79
C ALA A 8 -7.89 -7.42 -9.24
N LEU A 9 -7.71 -6.81 -10.41
CA LEU A 9 -8.74 -6.01 -11.08
C LEU A 9 -9.42 -6.76 -12.25
N ASP A 10 -8.88 -7.91 -12.67
CA ASP A 10 -9.28 -8.65 -13.87
C ASP A 10 -8.93 -10.14 -13.68
N PRO A 11 -9.76 -11.12 -14.11
CA PRO A 11 -11.15 -11.00 -14.61
C PRO A 11 -12.18 -10.77 -13.51
N VAL A 12 -11.82 -11.03 -12.26
CA VAL A 12 -12.69 -10.84 -11.11
C VAL A 12 -12.01 -9.87 -10.15
N LEU A 13 -12.75 -8.82 -9.77
CA LEU A 13 -12.31 -7.87 -8.75
C LEU A 13 -12.11 -8.61 -7.42
N ARG A 14 -10.86 -8.65 -6.95
CA ARG A 14 -10.49 -9.21 -5.65
C ARG A 14 -9.81 -8.14 -4.83
N LEU A 15 -10.41 -7.83 -3.69
CA LEU A 15 -9.98 -6.80 -2.77
C LEU A 15 -9.84 -7.39 -1.37
N GLU A 16 -8.95 -6.81 -0.59
CA GLU A 16 -8.76 -7.07 0.82
C GLU A 16 -8.89 -5.75 1.57
N PHE A 17 -9.72 -5.72 2.61
CA PHE A 17 -9.96 -4.54 3.40
C PHE A 17 -9.22 -4.65 4.72
N HIS A 18 -8.48 -3.60 5.06
CA HIS A 18 -7.83 -3.48 6.37
C HIS A 18 -8.56 -2.43 7.20
N PRO A 19 -8.65 -2.63 8.54
CA PRO A 19 -9.09 -1.58 9.45
C PRO A 19 -8.10 -0.42 9.44
N ASP A 20 -8.53 0.76 9.87
CA ASP A 20 -7.63 1.92 9.99
C ASP A 20 -6.56 1.74 11.08
N SER A 21 -6.84 0.91 12.08
CA SER A 21 -5.86 0.47 13.09
C SER A 21 -4.69 -0.32 12.50
N ALA A 22 -4.80 -0.86 11.28
CA ALA A 22 -3.69 -1.51 10.60
C ALA A 22 -2.55 -0.54 10.26
N LEU A 23 -2.82 0.77 10.15
CA LEU A 23 -1.74 1.75 9.95
C LEU A 23 -0.97 2.00 11.24
N VAL A 24 0.34 1.89 11.15
CA VAL A 24 1.24 2.39 12.19
C VAL A 24 1.18 3.91 12.23
N LEU A 25 1.00 4.44 13.44
CA LEU A 25 1.05 5.89 13.67
C LEU A 25 2.44 6.44 13.35
N GLN A 26 2.48 7.55 12.61
CA GLN A 26 3.73 8.17 12.18
C GLN A 26 4.68 8.42 13.37
N GLY A 27 5.95 8.01 13.22
CA GLY A 27 6.99 8.15 14.23
C GLY A 27 6.98 7.06 15.32
N ARG A 28 6.01 6.16 15.33
CA ARG A 28 6.05 4.96 16.18
C ARG A 28 6.87 3.85 15.52
N PRO A 29 7.59 3.01 16.30
CA PRO A 29 8.17 1.78 15.76
C PRO A 29 7.05 0.84 15.29
N LEU A 30 7.38 -0.03 14.34
CA LEU A 30 6.56 -1.19 14.00
C LEU A 30 7.04 -2.33 14.89
N PHE A 31 6.13 -2.90 15.67
CA PHE A 31 6.40 -4.06 16.51
C PHE A 31 6.15 -5.32 15.69
N MET A 32 7.13 -6.19 15.57
CA MET A 32 6.98 -7.46 14.87
C MET A 32 6.08 -8.39 15.69
N PRO A 33 5.13 -9.09 15.05
CA PRO A 33 4.35 -10.11 15.75
C PRO A 33 5.26 -11.23 16.26
N GLU A 34 5.04 -11.67 17.51
CA GLU A 34 5.78 -12.78 18.12
C GLU A 34 5.36 -14.13 17.51
N GLU A 35 4.09 -14.25 17.14
CA GLU A 35 3.54 -15.46 16.53
C GLU A 35 3.84 -15.49 15.03
N GLY A 36 4.44 -16.59 14.58
CA GLY A 36 4.76 -16.84 13.18
C GLY A 36 6.23 -16.57 12.82
N GLU A 37 6.80 -17.46 12.01
CA GLU A 37 8.18 -17.35 11.52
C GLU A 37 8.21 -16.93 10.05
N GLY A 38 9.15 -16.04 9.71
CA GLY A 38 9.36 -15.61 8.32
C GLY A 38 8.40 -14.52 7.87
N TRP A 39 8.12 -13.53 8.73
CA TRP A 39 7.41 -12.31 8.35
C TRP A 39 8.10 -11.58 7.21
N GLN A 40 7.31 -11.11 6.26
CA GLN A 40 7.80 -10.39 5.08
C GLN A 40 7.00 -9.09 4.89
N ALA A 41 7.64 -8.11 4.27
CA ALA A 41 6.99 -6.93 3.75
C ALA A 41 6.57 -7.17 2.30
N GLN A 42 5.26 -7.10 2.05
CA GLN A 42 4.77 -6.88 0.69
C GLN A 42 4.79 -5.39 0.37
N ILE A 43 5.38 -5.04 -0.76
CA ILE A 43 5.50 -3.66 -1.19
C ILE A 43 4.30 -3.26 -2.04
N CYS A 44 3.65 -2.17 -1.64
CA CYS A 44 2.46 -1.64 -2.31
C CYS A 44 2.66 -0.16 -2.64
N LEU A 45 2.17 0.26 -3.80
CA LEU A 45 1.91 1.67 -4.07
C LEU A 45 0.66 2.08 -3.27
N ALA A 46 0.80 3.07 -2.40
CA ALA A 46 -0.30 3.64 -1.64
C ALA A 46 -0.84 4.89 -2.36
N VAL A 47 -2.14 4.94 -2.56
CA VAL A 47 -2.84 6.08 -3.17
C VAL A 47 -3.77 6.69 -2.13
N LYS A 48 -3.63 8.00 -1.89
CA LYS A 48 -4.48 8.74 -0.94
C LYS A 48 -5.69 9.32 -1.64
N ILE A 49 -6.88 8.86 -1.25
CA ILE A 49 -8.13 9.43 -1.73
C ILE A 49 -8.35 10.81 -1.09
N SER A 50 -8.62 11.80 -1.93
CA SER A 50 -8.77 13.20 -1.55
C SER A 50 -10.19 13.75 -1.74
N ARG A 51 -11.13 12.95 -2.28
CA ARG A 51 -12.52 13.36 -2.51
C ARG A 51 -13.52 12.24 -2.23
N LEU A 52 -14.72 12.63 -1.83
CA LEU A 52 -15.86 11.72 -1.69
C LEU A 52 -16.38 11.30 -3.07
N GLY A 53 -16.52 9.99 -3.33
CA GLY A 53 -17.06 9.52 -4.61
C GLY A 53 -17.57 8.08 -4.62
N LYS A 54 -18.57 7.84 -5.47
CA LYS A 54 -19.19 6.54 -5.76
C LYS A 54 -19.47 6.48 -7.27
N ASN A 55 -19.33 5.30 -7.88
CA ASN A 55 -19.55 5.09 -9.32
C ASN A 55 -18.73 6.06 -10.20
N ILE A 56 -17.46 6.24 -9.85
CA ILE A 56 -16.54 7.14 -10.53
C ILE A 56 -16.16 6.50 -11.87
N SER A 57 -16.37 7.21 -12.98
CA SER A 57 -15.83 6.79 -14.28
C SER A 57 -14.32 7.00 -14.32
N GLU A 58 -13.57 6.11 -14.98
CA GLU A 58 -12.11 6.12 -15.08
C GLU A 58 -11.55 7.49 -15.51
N LYS A 59 -12.15 8.15 -16.51
CA LYS A 59 -11.74 9.49 -16.97
C LYS A 59 -11.82 10.60 -15.89
N PHE A 60 -12.57 10.37 -14.82
CA PHE A 60 -12.69 11.30 -13.69
C PHE A 60 -11.86 10.89 -12.49
N ALA A 61 -11.31 9.67 -12.46
CA ALA A 61 -10.52 9.14 -11.35
C ALA A 61 -9.31 10.02 -10.96
N PRO A 62 -8.58 10.69 -11.89
CA PRO A 62 -7.49 11.60 -11.53
C PRO A 62 -7.86 12.74 -10.57
N ARG A 63 -9.15 13.05 -10.45
CA ARG A 63 -9.64 14.10 -9.54
C ARG A 63 -9.77 13.62 -8.10
N TYR A 64 -9.74 12.31 -7.85
CA TYR A 64 -10.09 11.70 -6.56
C TYR A 64 -8.90 11.30 -5.70
N TYR A 65 -7.68 11.48 -6.18
CA TYR A 65 -6.45 11.30 -5.41
C TYR A 65 -5.48 12.46 -5.66
N ASP A 66 -4.73 12.85 -4.64
CA ASP A 66 -3.78 13.97 -4.70
C ASP A 66 -2.35 13.56 -4.31
N GLY A 67 -2.19 12.38 -3.71
CA GLY A 67 -0.90 11.87 -3.26
C GLY A 67 -0.73 10.38 -3.47
N ILE A 68 0.51 10.00 -3.75
CA ILE A 68 0.97 8.62 -3.75
C ILE A 68 2.10 8.46 -2.73
N SER A 69 2.31 7.24 -2.26
CA SER A 69 3.44 6.86 -1.41
C SER A 69 3.75 5.38 -1.66
N PHE A 70 4.75 4.84 -0.97
CA PHE A 70 4.95 3.40 -0.88
C PHE A 70 4.64 2.92 0.52
N ALA A 71 3.98 1.77 0.58
CA ALA A 71 3.62 1.10 1.80
C ALA A 71 4.26 -0.28 1.87
N MET A 72 4.72 -0.64 3.06
CA MET A 72 5.04 -2.01 3.46
C MET A 72 3.81 -2.53 4.20
N ARG A 73 3.38 -3.74 3.85
CA ARG A 73 2.38 -4.48 4.62
C ARG A 73 2.99 -5.80 5.08
N LEU A 74 2.83 -6.12 6.35
CA LEU A 74 3.22 -7.41 6.91
C LEU A 74 2.41 -8.54 6.27
N THR A 75 3.09 -9.61 5.90
CA THR A 75 2.48 -10.84 5.40
C THR A 75 3.30 -12.03 5.86
N LEU A 76 2.63 -13.18 5.96
CA LEU A 76 3.23 -14.44 6.39
C LEU A 76 2.90 -15.53 5.36
N PRO A 77 3.71 -15.66 4.28
CA PRO A 77 3.40 -16.62 3.20
C PRO A 77 3.38 -18.09 3.65
N SER A 78 4.05 -18.40 4.76
CA SER A 78 4.07 -19.72 5.38
C SER A 78 2.73 -20.13 6.01
N ALA A 79 1.82 -19.19 6.26
CA ALA A 79 0.52 -19.41 6.92
C ALA A 79 -0.64 -18.78 6.13
N PRO A 80 -0.94 -19.26 4.90
CA PRO A 80 -1.97 -18.68 4.04
C PRO A 80 -3.39 -18.73 4.66
N GLU A 81 -3.66 -19.68 5.55
CA GLU A 81 -4.91 -19.79 6.32
C GLU A 81 -5.13 -18.61 7.26
N LEU A 82 -4.06 -17.91 7.67
CA LEU A 82 -4.14 -16.72 8.52
C LEU A 82 -4.32 -15.43 7.72
N ALA A 83 -4.42 -15.47 6.39
CA ALA A 83 -4.45 -14.26 5.57
C ALA A 83 -5.53 -13.25 6.01
N SER A 84 -6.73 -13.71 6.35
CA SER A 84 -7.80 -12.83 6.85
C SER A 84 -7.53 -12.25 8.24
N VAL A 85 -6.85 -13.01 9.10
CA VAL A 85 -6.42 -12.55 10.43
C VAL A 85 -5.32 -11.48 10.27
N ILE A 86 -4.35 -11.75 9.40
CA ILE A 86 -3.27 -10.82 9.05
C ILE A 86 -3.83 -9.53 8.46
N ALA A 87 -4.84 -9.62 7.59
CA ALA A 87 -5.49 -8.44 7.03
C ALA A 87 -6.20 -7.58 8.10
N GLY A 88 -6.69 -8.21 9.17
CA GLY A 88 -7.35 -7.53 10.28
C GLY A 88 -6.42 -7.03 11.38
N MET A 89 -5.10 -7.27 11.31
CA MET A 89 -4.19 -6.93 12.40
C MET A 89 -4.00 -5.42 12.54
N ASP A 90 -3.73 -4.99 13.77
CA ASP A 90 -3.30 -3.63 14.06
C ASP A 90 -1.83 -3.44 13.68
N SER A 91 -1.46 -2.23 13.28
CA SER A 91 -0.06 -1.83 13.03
C SER A 91 0.70 -2.69 11.98
N GLY A 92 -0.02 -3.41 11.11
CA GLY A 92 0.57 -4.25 10.06
C GLY A 92 0.95 -3.51 8.77
N ILE A 93 0.66 -2.21 8.65
CA ILE A 93 0.91 -1.40 7.45
C ILE A 93 1.63 -0.11 7.82
N VAL A 94 2.68 0.22 7.07
CA VAL A 94 3.42 1.49 7.19
C VAL A 94 3.56 2.09 5.81
N HIS A 95 3.29 3.38 5.65
CA HIS A 95 3.59 4.11 4.42
C HIS A 95 4.56 5.27 4.66
N GLY A 96 5.29 5.65 3.62
CA GLY A 96 6.19 6.82 3.64
C GLY A 96 5.47 8.16 3.50
N GLN A 97 6.25 9.22 3.42
CA GLN A 97 5.78 10.58 3.12
C GLN A 97 5.02 10.61 1.79
N TRP A 98 4.00 11.47 1.72
CA TRP A 98 3.18 11.64 0.52
C TRP A 98 3.95 12.42 -0.56
N ILE A 99 3.99 11.85 -1.76
CA ILE A 99 4.50 12.46 -2.99
C ILE A 99 3.29 12.91 -3.83
N ALA A 100 3.45 13.99 -4.62
CA ALA A 100 2.39 14.48 -5.50
C ALA A 100 1.91 13.39 -6.49
N ALA A 101 0.58 13.28 -6.66
CA ALA A 101 -0.05 12.28 -7.55
C ALA A 101 0.47 12.31 -8.99
N ALA A 102 0.89 13.47 -9.50
CA ALA A 102 1.47 13.62 -10.84
C ALA A 102 2.66 12.67 -11.07
N LYS A 103 3.40 12.29 -10.01
CA LYS A 103 4.52 11.36 -10.10
C LYS A 103 4.12 9.98 -10.65
N ALA A 104 2.88 9.55 -10.43
CA ALA A 104 2.36 8.28 -10.96
C ALA A 104 2.29 8.24 -12.49
N SER A 105 2.39 9.39 -13.18
CA SER A 105 2.38 9.46 -14.65
C SER A 105 3.75 9.17 -15.29
N ALA A 106 4.80 9.04 -14.48
CA ALA A 106 6.16 8.75 -14.93
C ALA A 106 6.67 7.42 -14.33
N PRO A 107 7.69 6.81 -14.94
CA PRO A 107 8.41 5.72 -14.29
C PRO A 107 9.00 6.15 -12.93
N MET A 108 9.11 5.19 -12.02
CA MET A 108 9.68 5.37 -10.69
C MET A 108 10.73 4.29 -10.42
N ALA A 109 11.90 4.70 -9.92
CA ALA A 109 12.85 3.80 -9.30
C ALA A 109 12.60 3.80 -7.79
N VAL A 110 12.28 2.65 -7.22
CA VAL A 110 11.94 2.50 -5.79
C VAL A 110 12.95 1.55 -5.16
N THR A 111 13.53 1.94 -4.03
CA THR A 111 14.29 1.02 -3.18
C THR A 111 13.46 0.76 -1.93
N ALA A 112 13.19 -0.51 -1.65
CA ALA A 112 12.35 -0.97 -0.55
C ALA A 112 13.12 -2.02 0.25
N GLY A 113 13.55 -1.69 1.48
CA GLY A 113 14.32 -2.62 2.32
C GLY A 113 15.57 -3.18 1.63
N GLY A 114 16.24 -2.38 0.80
CA GLY A 114 17.42 -2.78 0.02
C GLY A 114 17.13 -3.42 -1.35
N VAL A 115 15.87 -3.72 -1.66
CA VAL A 115 15.47 -4.26 -2.98
C VAL A 115 15.12 -3.13 -3.94
N GLU A 116 15.69 -3.14 -5.14
CA GLU A 116 15.34 -2.22 -6.22
C GLU A 116 14.11 -2.72 -7.00
N ILE A 117 13.14 -1.82 -7.20
CA ILE A 117 11.91 -2.05 -7.94
C ILE A 117 11.79 -0.94 -8.98
N ARG A 118 11.61 -1.30 -10.25
CA ARG A 118 11.31 -0.35 -11.33
C ARG A 118 9.84 -0.44 -11.69
N LEU A 119 9.14 0.69 -11.55
CA LEU A 119 7.74 0.80 -11.91
C LEU A 119 7.58 1.58 -13.21
N ALA A 120 6.80 1.04 -14.12
CA ALA A 120 6.20 1.80 -15.22
C ALA A 120 5.22 2.86 -14.67
N PRO A 121 4.77 3.84 -15.47
CA PRO A 121 3.70 4.75 -15.08
C PRO A 121 2.48 4.01 -14.52
N GLN A 122 2.00 4.44 -13.35
CA GLN A 122 0.95 3.79 -12.58
C GLN A 122 -0.41 4.49 -12.70
N ALA A 123 -0.47 5.70 -13.25
CA ALA A 123 -1.71 6.52 -13.29
C ALA A 123 -2.92 5.75 -13.83
N ALA A 124 -2.79 5.04 -14.96
CA ALA A 124 -3.89 4.26 -15.53
C ALA A 124 -4.37 3.12 -14.62
N ALA A 125 -3.45 2.46 -13.91
CA ALA A 125 -3.80 1.40 -12.96
C ALA A 125 -4.55 1.97 -11.74
N ILE A 126 -4.12 3.13 -11.24
CA ILE A 126 -4.80 3.88 -10.17
C ILE A 126 -6.21 4.26 -10.62
N ASP A 127 -6.33 4.86 -11.81
CA ASP A 127 -7.61 5.33 -12.34
C ASP A 127 -8.62 4.18 -12.50
N ARG A 128 -8.15 3.04 -13.05
CA ARG A 128 -8.93 1.82 -13.17
C ARG A 128 -9.35 1.27 -11.80
N ALA A 129 -8.44 1.24 -10.83
CA ALA A 129 -8.74 0.77 -9.47
C ALA A 129 -9.82 1.63 -8.80
N ILE A 130 -9.68 2.96 -8.83
CA ILE A 130 -10.67 3.90 -8.30
C ILE A 130 -12.03 3.68 -8.98
N SER A 131 -12.04 3.58 -10.31
CA SER A 131 -13.26 3.33 -11.09
C SER A 131 -13.94 2.04 -10.65
N MET A 132 -13.20 0.93 -10.56
CA MET A 132 -13.74 -0.38 -10.20
C MET A 132 -14.20 -0.46 -8.74
N ILE A 133 -13.36 -0.04 -7.80
CA ILE A 133 -13.68 -0.09 -6.36
C ILE A 133 -14.90 0.78 -6.05
N SER A 134 -14.97 1.98 -6.65
CA SER A 134 -16.06 2.91 -6.40
C SER A 134 -17.43 2.42 -6.89
N ARG A 135 -17.51 1.35 -7.71
CA ARG A 135 -18.78 0.69 -8.08
C ARG A 135 -19.40 -0.11 -6.94
N TYR A 136 -18.63 -0.47 -5.93
CA TYR A 136 -19.09 -1.30 -4.82
C TYR A 136 -19.07 -0.56 -3.49
N THR A 137 -18.16 0.39 -3.29
CA THR A 137 -18.05 1.15 -2.05
C THR A 137 -17.83 2.63 -2.30
N THR A 138 -18.33 3.48 -1.42
CA THR A 138 -18.04 4.93 -1.48
C THR A 138 -16.61 5.15 -1.00
N LEU A 139 -15.79 5.79 -1.82
CA LEU A 139 -14.47 6.28 -1.44
C LEU A 139 -14.62 7.62 -0.73
N LYS A 140 -13.91 7.81 0.39
CA LYS A 140 -13.95 9.01 1.23
C LYS A 140 -12.56 9.60 1.37
N ILE A 141 -12.50 10.88 1.75
CA ILE A 141 -11.23 11.56 2.05
C ILE A 141 -10.47 10.77 3.12
N GLY A 142 -9.20 10.51 2.85
CA GLY A 142 -8.31 9.75 3.74
C GLY A 142 -8.30 8.25 3.49
N ASP A 143 -9.28 7.70 2.74
CA ASP A 143 -9.19 6.28 2.35
C ASP A 143 -7.90 6.04 1.54
N LEU A 144 -7.30 4.87 1.74
CA LEU A 144 -6.09 4.44 1.03
C LEU A 144 -6.43 3.29 0.09
N ILE A 145 -5.86 3.34 -1.12
CA ILE A 145 -5.84 2.20 -2.04
C ILE A 145 -4.41 1.70 -2.15
N LEU A 146 -4.19 0.42 -1.88
CA LEU A 146 -2.89 -0.24 -2.00
C LEU A 146 -2.88 -1.09 -3.28
N LEU A 147 -2.04 -0.72 -4.23
CA LEU A 147 -1.78 -1.46 -5.45
C LEU A 147 -0.47 -2.25 -5.30
N PRO A 148 -0.37 -3.49 -5.81
CA PRO A 148 0.88 -4.24 -5.77
C PRO A 148 1.94 -3.48 -6.58
N ALA A 149 3.08 -3.17 -5.96
CA ALA A 149 4.21 -2.51 -6.63
C ALA A 149 5.17 -3.54 -7.24
N ALA A 150 5.37 -4.66 -6.56
CA ALA A 150 6.15 -5.78 -7.05
C ALA A 150 5.58 -7.08 -6.46
N ASP A 151 5.85 -8.19 -7.14
CA ASP A 151 5.62 -9.53 -6.58
C ASP A 151 6.70 -9.90 -5.54
N THR A 152 7.76 -9.11 -5.45
CA THR A 152 8.84 -9.30 -4.50
C THR A 152 8.38 -9.05 -3.08
N MET A 153 8.60 -10.04 -2.23
CA MET A 153 8.47 -9.92 -0.78
C MET A 153 9.85 -9.66 -0.18
N VAL A 154 9.94 -8.74 0.76
CA VAL A 154 11.18 -8.40 1.44
C VAL A 154 11.17 -9.03 2.83
N PRO A 155 12.10 -9.92 3.18
CA PRO A 155 12.21 -10.46 4.53
C PRO A 155 12.37 -9.33 5.56
N LEU A 156 11.74 -9.49 6.72
CA LEU A 156 11.83 -8.53 7.81
C LEU A 156 12.57 -9.15 8.99
N GLU A 157 13.51 -8.39 9.54
CA GLU A 157 14.27 -8.76 10.72
C GLU A 157 14.15 -7.65 11.77
N ALA A 158 13.79 -8.03 12.99
CA ALA A 158 13.79 -7.16 14.15
C ALA A 158 14.81 -7.66 15.19
N PRO A 159 15.51 -6.76 15.90
CA PRO A 159 15.45 -5.30 15.75
C PRO A 159 16.13 -4.83 14.45
N GLY A 160 15.56 -3.82 13.80
CA GLY A 160 16.05 -3.39 12.49
C GLY A 160 15.43 -2.10 11.97
N ARG A 161 15.65 -1.82 10.68
CA ARG A 161 15.00 -0.71 9.98
C ARG A 161 14.55 -1.14 8.58
N PHE A 162 13.38 -0.65 8.18
CA PHE A 162 12.89 -0.77 6.81
C PHE A 162 12.76 0.62 6.20
N GLY A 163 13.31 0.82 5.00
CA GLY A 163 13.31 2.11 4.32
C GLY A 163 12.63 2.08 2.95
N PHE A 164 12.07 3.22 2.56
CA PHE A 164 11.66 3.49 1.18
C PHE A 164 12.40 4.69 0.63
N THR A 165 12.93 4.53 -0.57
CA THR A 165 13.50 5.61 -1.39
C THR A 165 12.80 5.61 -2.74
N VAL A 166 12.42 6.80 -3.24
CA VAL A 166 11.85 6.97 -4.59
C VAL A 166 12.73 7.95 -5.36
N ASP A 167 13.30 7.49 -6.47
CA ASP A 167 14.25 8.22 -7.32
C ASP A 167 15.40 8.88 -6.52
N GLY A 168 15.93 8.13 -5.54
CA GLY A 168 17.02 8.59 -4.67
C GLY A 168 16.58 9.44 -3.48
N VAL A 169 15.30 9.78 -3.34
CA VAL A 169 14.77 10.54 -2.20
C VAL A 169 14.16 9.60 -1.16
N GLU A 170 14.68 9.61 0.07
CA GLU A 170 14.11 8.86 1.19
C GLU A 170 12.71 9.41 1.54
N ILE A 171 11.72 8.52 1.61
CA ILE A 171 10.36 8.84 2.03
C ILE A 171 9.92 8.10 3.30
N LEU A 172 10.65 7.04 3.70
CA LEU A 172 10.38 6.30 4.93
C LEU A 172 11.69 5.75 5.50
N SER A 173 11.80 5.83 6.82
CA SER A 173 12.82 5.13 7.60
C SER A 173 12.15 4.60 8.88
N GLN A 174 11.60 3.39 8.80
CA GLN A 174 10.78 2.77 9.83
C GLN A 174 11.65 1.92 10.77
N LYS A 175 11.53 2.13 12.07
CA LYS A 175 12.15 1.25 13.07
C LYS A 175 11.32 -0.01 13.24
N LEU A 176 11.97 -1.17 13.21
CA LEU A 176 11.39 -2.48 13.53
C LEU A 176 11.86 -2.87 14.93
N VAL A 177 10.91 -3.22 15.80
CA VAL A 177 11.14 -3.65 17.19
C VAL A 177 10.58 -5.04 17.38
#